data_AF-A0A2H6KIC4-F1
#
_entry.id   AF-A0A2H6KIC4-F1
#
_cell.length_a   1.000
_cell.length_b   1.000
_cell.length_c   1.000
_cell.angle_alpha   90.00
_cell.angle_beta   90.00
_cell.angle_gamma   90.00
#
_symmetry.space_group_name_H-M   'P 1'
#
loop_
_entity.id
_entity.type
_entity.pdbx_description
1 polymer ?
#
loop_
_entity_poly.entity_id
_entity_poly.type
_entity_poly.pdbx_seq_one_letter_code
_entity_poly.pdbx_strand_id
1 'polypeptide(L)'
;MKADKTYDNVVKGCLKIKGKAITKNKKIVEVEATKPKDVIFVEKTKTERQIVPDDDLQAKIQRVIANDSLTPSEKTFRIVQLQRNAKKIEDQLKKTHRERVEMFNEKLSKLSPR
;
A
#
# COMPACT_ATOMS: atom_id res chain seq x y z
N MET A 1 -22.36 -28.53 -20.55
CA MET A 1 -21.64 -27.62 -19.63
C MET A 1 -20.96 -26.55 -20.47
N LYS A 2 -21.19 -25.26 -20.21
CA LYS A 2 -20.54 -24.16 -20.95
C LYS A 2 -19.16 -23.88 -20.33
N ALA A 3 -18.11 -23.87 -21.15
CA ALA A 3 -16.77 -23.49 -20.71
C ALA A 3 -16.74 -21.98 -20.42
N ASP A 4 -16.17 -21.61 -19.26
CA ASP A 4 -16.07 -20.23 -18.81
C ASP A 4 -14.90 -19.54 -19.55
N LYS A 5 -15.21 -18.46 -20.29
CA LYS A 5 -14.29 -17.78 -21.22
C LYS A 5 -13.66 -16.52 -20.64
N THR A 6 -13.73 -16.34 -19.33
CA THR A 6 -13.41 -15.08 -18.63
C THR A 6 -11.98 -14.58 -18.88
N TYR A 7 -11.05 -15.47 -19.23
CA TYR A 7 -9.62 -15.15 -19.34
C TYR A 7 -9.00 -15.42 -20.71
N ASP A 8 -9.83 -15.69 -21.74
CA ASP A 8 -9.34 -16.02 -23.09
C ASP A 8 -8.51 -14.89 -23.72
N ASN A 9 -8.75 -13.64 -23.33
CA ASN A 9 -8.06 -12.46 -23.85
C ASN A 9 -6.91 -11.96 -22.95
N VAL A 10 -6.61 -12.66 -21.84
CA VAL A 10 -5.53 -12.24 -20.94
C VAL A 10 -4.21 -12.76 -21.46
N VAL A 11 -3.41 -11.86 -22.02
CA VAL A 11 -2.02 -12.15 -22.40
C VAL A 11 -1.24 -12.53 -21.15
N LYS A 12 -0.78 -13.78 -21.06
CA LYS A 12 0.05 -14.28 -19.96
C LYS A 12 1.45 -13.68 -20.05
N GLY A 13 1.60 -12.43 -19.63
CA GLY A 13 2.90 -11.79 -19.45
C GLY A 13 3.47 -12.11 -18.07
N CYS A 14 4.73 -12.56 -18.01
CA CYS A 14 5.48 -12.59 -16.76
C CYS A 14 6.27 -11.28 -16.61
N LEU A 15 6.21 -10.67 -15.42
CA LEU A 15 7.01 -9.48 -15.10
C LEU A 15 8.48 -9.91 -14.94
N LYS A 16 9.30 -9.64 -15.97
CA LYS A 16 10.76 -9.80 -15.86
C LYS A 16 11.32 -8.59 -15.11
N ILE A 17 11.70 -8.79 -13.85
CA ILE A 17 12.38 -7.76 -13.05
C ILE A 17 13.84 -7.69 -13.51
N LYS A 18 14.28 -6.55 -14.04
CA LYS A 18 15.70 -6.28 -14.32
C LYS A 18 16.41 -6.05 -12.98
N GLY A 19 17.36 -6.92 -12.66
CA GLY A 19 18.16 -6.89 -11.43
C GLY A 19 18.60 -8.30 -11.05
N LYS A 20 19.62 -8.47 -10.19
CA LYS A 20 19.93 -9.80 -9.64
C LYS A 20 18.70 -10.30 -8.88
N ALA A 21 18.10 -11.39 -9.35
CA ALA A 21 16.99 -12.03 -8.65
C ALA A 21 17.45 -12.35 -7.23
N ILE A 22 16.60 -12.05 -6.24
CA ILE A 22 16.81 -12.55 -4.87
C ILE A 22 16.58 -14.05 -4.98
N THR A 23 17.63 -14.82 -5.25
CA THR A 23 17.63 -16.28 -5.24
C THR A 23 17.49 -16.72 -3.79
N LYS A 24 16.28 -16.65 -3.24
CA LYS A 24 15.93 -17.58 -2.17
C LYS A 24 15.94 -18.94 -2.85
N ASN A 25 16.93 -19.75 -2.53
CA ASN A 25 17.04 -21.14 -2.98
C ASN A 25 15.76 -21.88 -2.59
N LYS A 26 14.73 -21.82 -3.43
CA LYS A 26 13.57 -22.69 -3.32
C LYS A 26 14.06 -24.06 -3.75
N LYS A 27 14.22 -24.97 -2.79
CA LYS A 27 14.26 -26.40 -3.09
C LYS A 27 13.01 -26.73 -3.90
N ILE A 28 13.20 -27.10 -5.16
CA ILE A 28 12.14 -27.67 -5.97
C ILE A 28 11.95 -29.08 -5.41
N VAL A 29 10.84 -29.30 -4.71
CA VAL A 29 10.38 -30.65 -4.41
C VAL A 29 9.55 -31.04 -5.62
N GLU A 30 10.07 -31.96 -6.43
CA GLU A 30 9.24 -32.65 -7.44
C GLU A 30 8.20 -33.45 -6.67
N VAL A 31 6.94 -33.01 -6.75
CA VAL A 31 5.80 -33.77 -6.24
C VAL A 31 5.20 -34.50 -7.42
N GLU A 32 5.41 -35.81 -7.45
CA GLU A 32 4.75 -36.72 -8.38
C GLU A 32 3.22 -36.57 -8.27
N ALA A 33 2.57 -36.50 -9.43
CA ALA A 33 1.14 -36.27 -9.51
C ALA A 33 0.35 -37.54 -9.14
N THR A 34 -0.19 -37.58 -7.92
CA THR A 34 -1.31 -38.47 -7.56
C THR A 34 -2.37 -37.72 -6.75
N LYS A 35 -3.62 -37.85 -7.20
CA LYS A 35 -4.91 -37.24 -6.74
C LYS A 35 -5.24 -37.58 -5.26
N PRO A 36 -6.32 -37.06 -4.61
CA PRO A 36 -7.32 -36.05 -4.97
C PRO A 36 -7.41 -34.87 -3.95
N LYS A 37 -8.37 -33.96 -4.19
CA LYS A 37 -8.57 -32.67 -3.50
C LYS A 37 -8.76 -32.77 -1.98
N ASP A 38 -7.75 -32.36 -1.22
CA ASP A 38 -7.93 -31.89 0.14
C ASP A 38 -8.28 -30.40 0.14
N VAL A 39 -9.40 -30.08 0.80
CA VAL A 39 -9.91 -28.73 0.95
C VAL A 39 -8.90 -27.93 1.78
N ILE A 40 -8.14 -27.05 1.12
CA ILE A 40 -7.28 -26.08 1.82
C ILE A 40 -8.21 -25.08 2.50
N PHE A 41 -8.43 -25.24 3.80
CA PHE A 41 -8.99 -24.20 4.65
C PHE A 41 -7.99 -23.04 4.68
N VAL A 42 -8.22 -22.02 3.86
CA VAL A 42 -7.55 -20.73 4.01
C VAL A 42 -8.20 -20.05 5.20
N GLU A 43 -7.64 -20.29 6.40
CA GLU A 43 -7.90 -19.43 7.53
C GLU A 43 -7.59 -18.00 7.09
N LYS A 44 -8.65 -17.18 7.03
CA LYS A 44 -8.52 -15.74 6.91
C LYS A 44 -7.79 -15.30 8.17
N THR A 45 -6.46 -15.24 8.13
CA THR A 45 -5.69 -14.53 9.14
C THR A 45 -6.23 -13.11 9.13
N LYS A 46 -7.09 -12.81 10.10
CA LYS A 46 -7.45 -11.45 10.45
C LYS A 46 -6.13 -10.83 10.86
N THR A 47 -5.45 -10.16 9.93
CA THR A 47 -4.42 -9.20 10.30
C THR A 47 -5.17 -8.12 11.05
N GLU A 48 -5.35 -8.32 12.35
CA GLU A 48 -5.74 -7.26 13.26
C GLU A 48 -4.69 -6.19 13.05
N ARG A 49 -5.10 -5.09 12.41
CA ARG A 49 -4.30 -3.88 12.38
C ARG A 49 -4.14 -3.54 13.85
N GLN A 50 -2.95 -3.79 14.40
CA GLN A 50 -2.60 -3.24 15.69
C GLN A 50 -2.67 -1.72 15.53
N ILE A 51 -3.80 -1.15 15.94
CA ILE A 51 -3.97 0.28 16.11
C ILE A 51 -3.17 0.56 17.38
N VAL A 52 -1.85 0.70 17.23
CA VAL A 52 -1.01 1.22 18.30
C VAL A 52 -1.53 2.64 18.54
N PRO A 53 -2.02 2.95 19.74
CA PRO A 53 -2.64 4.22 20.02
C PRO A 53 -1.58 5.32 19.88
N ASP A 54 -2.03 6.39 19.24
CA ASP A 54 -1.44 7.72 19.10
C ASP A 54 0.02 7.87 19.58
N ASP A 55 0.95 7.65 18.65
CA ASP A 55 2.29 8.17 18.82
C ASP A 55 2.20 9.68 18.50
N ASP A 56 1.85 10.45 19.54
CA ASP A 56 1.61 11.90 19.52
C ASP A 56 2.62 12.61 18.62
N LEU A 57 2.14 13.48 17.73
CA LEU A 57 3.01 14.24 16.82
C LEU A 57 4.13 14.96 17.59
N GLN A 58 3.82 15.45 18.79
CA GLN A 58 4.78 16.09 19.68
C GLN A 58 5.85 15.12 20.18
N ALA A 59 5.49 13.89 20.56
CA ALA A 59 6.45 12.87 20.96
C ALA A 59 7.41 12.51 19.82
N LYS A 60 6.91 12.41 18.59
CA LYS A 60 7.76 12.20 17.40
C LYS A 60 8.71 13.36 17.14
N ILE A 61 8.25 14.59 17.30
CA ILE A 61 9.09 15.79 17.17
C ILE A 61 10.18 15.79 18.24
N GLN A 62 9.85 15.48 19.51
CA GLN A 62 10.81 15.40 20.60
C GLN A 62 11.88 14.32 20.34
N ARG A 63 11.51 13.15 19.81
CA ARG A 63 12.47 12.11 19.40
C ARG A 63 13.44 12.59 18.33
N VAL A 64 12.98 13.41 17.38
CA VAL A 64 13.86 13.99 16.34
C VAL A 64 14.80 15.04 16.93
N ILE A 65 14.31 15.86 17.87
CA ILE A 65 15.12 16.88 18.55
C ILE A 65 16.20 16.23 19.40
N ALA A 66 15.85 15.20 20.18
CA ALA A 66 16.74 14.48 21.08
C ALA A 66 17.76 13.58 20.36
N ASN A 67 17.66 13.43 19.03
CA ASN A 67 18.59 12.60 18.28
C ASN A 67 19.86 13.39 17.93
N ASP A 68 20.97 13.07 18.58
CA ASP A 68 22.27 13.73 18.37
C ASP A 68 22.96 13.34 17.05
N SER A 69 22.50 12.27 16.38
CA SER A 69 23.08 11.84 15.12
C SER A 69 22.68 12.72 13.93
N LEU A 70 21.73 13.64 14.11
CA LEU A 70 21.19 14.47 13.05
C LEU A 70 21.76 15.89 13.13
N THR A 71 22.10 16.45 11.98
CA THR A 71 22.46 17.85 11.88
C THR A 71 21.24 18.75 12.19
N PRO A 72 21.45 20.01 12.62
CA PRO A 72 20.35 20.94 12.85
C PRO A 72 19.41 21.09 11.64
N SER A 73 19.96 21.11 10.43
CA SER A 73 19.21 21.20 9.17
C SER A 73 18.35 19.96 8.91
N GLU A 74 18.87 18.76 9.22
CA GLU A 74 18.10 17.52 9.07
C GLU A 74 16.99 17.41 10.12
N LYS A 75 17.25 17.85 11.36
CA LYS A 75 16.24 17.91 12.42
C LYS A 75 15.06 18.78 11.98
N THR A 76 15.32 20.01 11.53
CA THR A 76 14.28 20.93 11.06
C THR A 76 13.51 20.36 9.87
N PHE A 77 14.21 19.80 8.89
CA PHE A 77 13.57 19.16 7.73
C PHE A 77 12.62 18.04 8.13
N ARG A 78 13.07 17.12 9.01
CA ARG A 78 12.23 16.00 9.49
C ARG A 78 11.03 16.50 10.28
N ILE A 79 11.20 17.50 11.14
CA ILE A 79 10.09 18.12 11.89
C ILE A 79 9.05 18.69 10.93
N VAL A 80 9.48 19.43 9.91
CA VAL A 80 8.58 20.00 8.89
C VAL A 80 7.86 18.90 8.11
N GLN A 81 8.55 17.80 7.77
CA GLN A 81 7.90 16.66 7.11
C GLN A 81 6.83 16.01 8.00
N LEU A 82 7.10 15.83 9.30
CA LEU A 82 6.13 15.30 10.25
C LEU A 82 4.88 16.18 10.32
N GLN A 83 5.06 17.50 10.42
CA GLN A 83 3.96 18.46 10.42
C GLN A 83 3.15 18.42 9.12
N ARG A 84 3.82 18.39 7.95
CA ARG A 84 3.15 18.29 6.65
C ARG A 84 2.38 17.00 6.49
N ASN A 85 2.92 15.89 6.97
CA ASN A 85 2.25 14.59 6.92
C ASN A 85 1.01 14.57 7.82
N ALA A 86 1.10 15.13 9.03
CA ALA A 86 -0.06 15.26 9.92
C ALA A 86 -1.18 16.07 9.25
N LYS A 87 -0.85 17.23 8.69
CA LYS A 87 -1.80 18.05 7.94
C LYS A 87 -2.39 17.32 6.73
N LYS A 88 -1.57 16.60 5.97
CA LYS A 88 -2.02 15.82 4.80
C LYS A 88 -3.03 14.74 5.21
N ILE A 89 -2.78 14.05 6.33
CA ILE A 89 -3.70 13.04 6.85
C ILE A 89 -5.00 13.71 7.30
N GLU A 90 -4.93 14.81 8.04
CA GLU A 90 -6.10 15.58 8.45
C GLU A 90 -6.94 16.01 7.23
N ASP A 91 -6.31 16.54 6.19
CA ASP A 91 -6.98 16.94 4.96
C ASP A 91 -7.59 15.76 4.20
N GLN A 92 -6.98 14.57 4.27
CA GLN A 92 -7.54 13.34 3.71
C GLN A 92 -8.73 12.81 4.51
N LEU A 93 -8.75 13.03 5.82
CA LEU A 93 -9.87 12.65 6.70
C LEU A 93 -11.07 13.59 6.56
N LYS A 94 -10.84 14.86 6.19
CA LYS A 94 -11.91 15.86 5.98
C LYS A 94 -12.91 15.47 4.90
N LYS A 95 -12.52 14.66 3.90
CA LYS A 95 -13.37 14.36 2.75
C LYS A 95 -13.52 12.88 2.50
N THR A 96 -14.76 12.43 2.39
CA THR A 96 -15.04 11.05 2.00
C THR A 96 -14.60 10.78 0.56
N HIS A 97 -14.45 9.51 0.20
CA HIS A 97 -14.16 9.15 -1.19
C HIS A 97 -15.26 9.66 -2.14
N ARG A 98 -16.52 9.56 -1.71
CA ARG A 98 -17.68 10.04 -2.46
C ARG A 98 -17.60 11.53 -2.75
N GLU A 99 -17.36 12.37 -1.74
CA GLU A 99 -17.20 13.82 -1.93
C GLU A 99 -16.03 14.16 -2.85
N ARG A 100 -14.94 13.38 -2.79
CA ARG A 100 -13.81 13.55 -3.71
C ARG A 100 -14.20 13.29 -5.17
N VAL A 101 -15.04 12.28 -5.41
CA VAL A 101 -15.57 11.98 -6.75
C VAL A 101 -16.55 13.07 -7.20
N GLU A 102 -17.44 13.54 -6.32
CA GLU A 102 -18.39 14.62 -6.62
C GLU A 102 -17.65 15.91 -7.01
N MET A 103 -16.68 16.36 -6.21
CA MET A 103 -15.82 17.51 -6.56
C MET A 103 -15.05 17.31 -7.87
N PHE A 104 -14.61 16.08 -8.16
CA PHE A 104 -13.91 15.78 -9.39
C PHE A 104 -14.85 15.90 -10.60
N ASN A 105 -16.07 15.37 -10.49
CA ASN A 105 -17.09 15.47 -11.53
C ASN A 105 -17.54 16.93 -11.74
N GLU A 106 -17.68 17.72 -10.68
CA GLU A 106 -17.93 19.17 -10.78
C GLU A 106 -16.79 19.91 -11.47
N LYS A 107 -15.54 19.47 -11.28
CA LYS A 107 -14.39 20.05 -11.99
C LYS A 107 -14.41 19.68 -13.47
N LEU A 108 -14.81 18.45 -13.79
CA LEU A 108 -14.93 17.99 -15.18
C LEU A 108 -16.10 18.66 -15.92
N SER A 109 -17.23 18.91 -15.25
CA SER A 109 -18.36 19.58 -15.89
C SER A 109 -18.05 21.03 -16.29
N LYS A 110 -17.09 21.66 -15.61
CA LYS A 110 -16.59 23.01 -15.93
C LYS A 110 -15.48 23.00 -16.99
N LEU A 111 -14.96 21.83 -17.37
CA LEU A 111 -13.90 21.72 -18.37
C LEU A 111 -14.50 21.80 -19.77
N SER A 112 -14.07 22.76 -20.58
CA SER A 112 -14.53 22.85 -21.98
C SER A 112 -14.16 21.58 -22.74
N PRO A 113 -15.07 21.02 -23.56
CA PRO A 113 -14.68 20.09 -24.61
C PRO A 113 -13.71 20.86 -25.54
N ARG A 114 -12.59 20.23 -25.86
CA ARG A 114 -11.56 20.76 -26.75
C ARG A 114 -12.01 20.70 -28.20
#